data_AF-A0AAX3P1C9-F1
#
_entry.id   AF-A0AAX3P1C9-F1
#
_cell.length_a   1.000
_cell.length_b   1.000
_cell.length_c   1.000
_cell.angle_alpha   90.00
_cell.angle_beta   90.00
_cell.angle_gamma   90.00
#
_symmetry.space_group_name_H-M   'P 1'
#
loop_
_entity.id
_entity.type
_entity.pdbx_description
1 polymer ?
#
loop_
_entity_poly.entity_id
_entity_poly.type
_entity_poly.pdbx_seq_one_letter_code
_entity_poly.pdbx_strand_id
1 'polypeptide(L)'
;MEHISIKELPFEVTPSFIMDFNDYQVKEVDGVLKVAYLADDEDPFHPNVADEKTIFTAHRYADELEHEAMQEALGLNRDWEPDLDQLMDGAAREKAFRKEWVAQAAISPEFAVWAGNTGRKEDGDERYLRNRASAFWREQSHQGHVKDKQLWDFEFTADVALKAWQQLVSQGLIGELDAISLDCYDHGGQSWSITGNGMQCQWDTSRRAGVWVPLQHHKELIQERMATYAFGYIERVGQVWTSYLDNGTKQQCKSWHEAFVSVQLFASSQRKPTAKQLANGRARAREELCENDLEQYNAWLSGDCYGLVLAEFSNIGTEDEPEWELIASDECWGYIGSDDAVSELQHQFH
;
A
#
# COMPACT_ATOMS: atom_id res chain seq x y z
N MET A 1 6.48 26.66 38.78
CA MET A 1 7.19 26.37 37.51
C MET A 1 6.32 26.93 36.42
N GLU A 2 6.77 28.04 35.82
CA GLU A 2 6.08 28.63 34.67
C GLU A 2 6.73 28.06 33.41
N HIS A 3 5.92 27.37 32.59
CA HIS A 3 6.28 27.10 31.21
C HIS A 3 6.19 28.41 30.44
N ILE A 4 7.27 28.80 29.77
CA ILE A 4 7.27 29.98 28.92
C ILE A 4 7.44 29.49 27.48
N SER A 5 6.38 29.65 26.71
CA SER A 5 6.40 29.50 25.26
C SER A 5 7.04 30.77 24.68
N ILE A 6 8.21 30.65 24.05
CA ILE A 6 8.88 31.78 23.39
C ILE A 6 9.12 31.50 21.92
N LYS A 7 9.04 32.54 21.09
CA LYS A 7 9.20 32.45 19.64
C LYS A 7 10.62 32.65 19.15
N GLU A 8 11.42 33.38 19.91
CA GLU A 8 12.81 33.71 19.57
C GLU A 8 13.67 33.52 20.81
N LEU A 9 14.80 32.83 20.65
CA LEU A 9 15.80 32.69 21.69
C LEU A 9 16.81 33.85 21.58
N PRO A 10 17.36 34.34 22.71
CA PRO A 10 18.38 35.39 22.69
C PRO A 10 19.78 34.89 22.30
N PHE A 11 19.92 33.63 21.89
CA PHE A 11 21.17 32.98 21.49
C PHE A 11 20.94 32.07 20.28
N GLU A 12 22.02 31.74 19.58
CA GLU A 12 21.94 30.96 18.35
C GLU A 12 21.62 29.48 18.63
N VAL A 13 20.64 28.97 17.87
CA VAL A 13 20.30 27.56 17.70
C VAL A 13 20.05 27.31 16.21
N THR A 14 19.95 26.05 15.79
CA THR A 14 19.70 25.68 14.39
C THR A 14 18.33 25.01 14.27
N PRO A 15 17.22 25.76 14.40
CA PRO A 15 15.89 25.20 14.35
C PRO A 15 15.47 24.93 12.90
N SER A 16 14.56 23.98 12.73
CA SER A 16 13.82 23.80 11.49
C SER A 16 12.94 25.02 11.21
N PHE A 17 12.68 25.30 9.94
CA PHE A 17 11.72 26.32 9.51
C PHE A 17 10.32 26.12 10.12
N ILE A 18 9.96 24.89 10.50
CA ILE A 18 8.66 24.64 11.15
C ILE A 18 8.52 25.35 12.50
N MET A 19 9.63 25.73 13.14
CA MET A 19 9.65 26.51 14.38
C MET A 19 9.19 27.96 14.17
N ASP A 20 9.05 28.45 12.93
CA ASP A 20 8.38 29.74 12.68
C ASP A 20 6.88 29.69 13.03
N PHE A 21 6.31 28.48 13.05
CA PHE A 21 4.90 28.22 13.32
C PHE A 21 4.65 27.52 14.66
N ASN A 22 5.70 27.06 15.35
CA ASN A 22 5.62 26.35 16.62
C ASN A 22 6.56 26.98 17.64
N ASP A 23 6.14 27.05 18.90
CA ASP A 23 6.95 27.68 19.93
C ASP A 23 8.02 26.73 20.48
N TYR A 24 9.17 27.31 20.85
CA TYR A 24 10.18 26.63 21.66
C TYR A 24 9.59 26.28 23.02
N GLN A 25 9.96 25.12 23.54
CA GLN A 25 9.66 24.77 24.92
C GLN A 25 10.85 25.13 25.81
N VAL A 26 10.66 26.04 26.77
CA VAL A 26 11.76 26.59 27.57
C VAL A 26 11.46 26.51 29.06
N LYS A 27 12.45 26.05 29.83
CA LYS A 27 12.35 25.86 31.29
C LYS A 27 13.69 26.03 31.96
N GLU A 28 13.74 26.82 33.02
CA GLU A 28 14.91 26.94 33.88
C GLU A 28 14.81 25.96 35.06
N VAL A 29 15.88 25.18 35.29
CA VAL A 29 16.00 24.22 36.39
C VAL A 29 17.39 24.36 37.00
N ASP A 30 17.47 24.71 38.29
CA ASP A 30 18.73 24.82 39.04
C ASP A 30 19.81 25.71 38.38
N GLY A 31 19.39 26.80 37.71
CA GLY A 31 20.28 27.73 36.99
C GLY A 31 20.74 27.24 35.62
N VAL A 32 20.17 26.13 35.13
CA VAL A 32 20.33 25.63 33.76
C VAL A 32 19.07 25.92 32.97
N LEU A 33 19.23 26.55 31.81
CA LEU A 33 18.15 26.79 30.87
C LEU A 33 18.03 25.60 29.92
N LYS A 34 16.89 24.90 29.97
CA LYS A 34 16.55 23.83 29.04
C LYS A 34 15.68 24.40 27.93
N VAL A 35 15.99 24.02 26.70
CA VAL A 35 15.27 24.43 25.49
C VAL A 35 15.03 23.20 24.63
N ALA A 36 13.77 22.95 24.27
CA ALA A 36 13.43 21.97 23.24
C ALA A 36 12.91 22.64 21.97
N TYR A 37 13.36 22.13 20.83
CA TYR A 37 12.97 22.57 19.49
C TYR A 37 13.13 21.46 18.45
N LEU A 38 12.52 21.65 17.28
CA LEU A 38 12.72 20.77 16.13
C LEU A 38 13.84 21.30 15.24
N ALA A 39 14.68 20.42 14.73
CA ALA A 39 15.71 20.67 13.73
C ALA A 39 15.44 19.82 12.47
N ASP A 40 15.87 20.28 11.30
CA ASP A 40 15.73 19.51 10.05
C ASP A 40 16.66 18.29 10.10
N ASP A 41 16.14 17.11 9.79
CA ASP A 41 16.94 15.90 9.65
C ASP A 41 17.55 15.86 8.24
N GLU A 42 18.86 16.09 8.14
CA GLU A 42 19.58 16.13 6.87
C GLU A 42 19.95 14.73 6.32
N ASP A 43 19.84 13.68 7.15
CA ASP A 43 20.13 12.28 6.77
C ASP A 43 19.02 11.34 7.26
N PRO A 44 17.75 11.60 6.88
CA PRO A 44 16.62 10.87 7.43
C PRO A 44 16.60 9.44 6.89
N PHE A 45 16.31 8.49 7.78
CA PHE A 45 16.15 7.10 7.41
C PHE A 45 15.05 6.94 6.35
N HIS A 46 15.36 6.23 5.28
CA HIS A 46 14.40 5.98 4.21
C HIS A 46 13.27 5.06 4.73
N PRO A 47 11.99 5.47 4.74
CA PRO A 47 10.92 4.69 5.36
C PRO A 47 10.59 3.39 4.60
N ASN A 48 10.99 3.30 3.32
CA ASN A 48 10.73 2.16 2.46
C ASN A 48 12.02 1.37 2.15
N VAL A 49 12.60 0.73 3.17
CA VAL A 49 13.87 -0.04 3.11
C VAL A 49 13.65 -1.54 2.95
N ALA A 50 14.67 -2.27 2.50
CA ALA A 50 14.57 -3.68 2.04
C ALA A 50 13.69 -4.62 2.90
N ASP A 51 13.85 -4.66 4.22
CA ASP A 51 13.10 -5.58 5.10
C ASP A 51 11.67 -5.09 5.41
N GLU A 52 11.38 -3.82 5.16
CA GLU A 52 10.09 -3.17 5.41
C GLU A 52 9.52 -2.51 4.13
N LYS A 53 9.99 -2.96 2.96
CA LYS A 53 9.65 -2.32 1.69
C LYS A 53 8.22 -2.66 1.29
N THR A 54 7.38 -1.65 1.16
CA THR A 54 6.00 -1.78 0.69
C THR A 54 5.77 -1.15 -0.67
N ILE A 55 6.57 -0.16 -1.07
CA ILE A 55 6.38 0.55 -2.34
C ILE A 55 7.43 0.10 -3.35
N PHE A 56 6.96 -0.43 -4.47
CA PHE A 56 7.78 -0.86 -5.61
C PHE A 56 7.41 -0.06 -6.85
N THR A 57 8.38 0.28 -7.67
CA THR A 57 8.17 1.16 -8.83
C THR A 57 8.74 0.59 -10.13
N ALA A 58 8.03 0.86 -11.22
CA ALA A 58 8.50 0.61 -12.59
C ALA A 58 9.42 1.74 -13.10
N HIS A 59 9.88 2.64 -12.23
CA HIS A 59 10.74 3.76 -12.62
C HIS A 59 12.06 3.25 -13.23
N ARG A 60 12.63 4.02 -14.16
CA ARG A 60 13.86 3.65 -14.89
C ARG A 60 15.11 3.52 -14.04
N TYR A 61 15.08 4.03 -12.82
CA TYR A 61 16.19 3.95 -11.86
C TYR A 61 15.95 2.91 -10.76
N ALA A 62 14.79 2.24 -10.80
CA ALA A 62 14.54 1.11 -9.94
C ALA A 62 15.50 -0.02 -10.29
N ASP A 63 15.93 -0.77 -9.29
CA ASP A 63 16.78 -1.92 -9.51
C ASP A 63 16.00 -3.14 -10.05
N GLU A 64 16.72 -4.17 -10.47
CA GLU A 64 16.12 -5.40 -11.02
C GLU A 64 15.22 -6.10 -9.98
N LEU A 65 15.59 -6.04 -8.69
CA LEU A 65 14.80 -6.66 -7.62
C LEU A 65 13.47 -5.94 -7.40
N GLU A 66 13.43 -4.62 -7.58
CA GLU A 66 12.18 -3.85 -7.52
C GLU A 66 11.24 -4.18 -8.67
N HIS A 67 11.77 -4.33 -9.88
CA HIS A 67 10.98 -4.74 -11.04
C HIS A 67 10.45 -6.16 -10.85
N GLU A 68 11.28 -7.11 -10.41
CA GLU A 68 10.86 -8.49 -10.13
C GLU A 68 9.79 -8.55 -9.05
N ALA A 69 9.96 -7.83 -7.94
CA ALA A 69 8.97 -7.79 -6.85
C ALA A 69 7.63 -7.18 -7.31
N MET A 70 7.67 -6.12 -8.13
CA MET A 70 6.48 -5.52 -8.71
C MET A 70 5.78 -6.46 -9.69
N GLN A 71 6.55 -7.15 -10.55
CA GLN A 71 6.02 -8.14 -11.49
C GLN A 71 5.36 -9.31 -10.75
N GLU A 72 6.02 -9.85 -9.72
CA GLU A 72 5.48 -10.92 -8.87
C GLU A 72 4.19 -10.48 -8.20
N ALA A 73 4.18 -9.31 -7.54
CA ALA A 73 3.00 -8.78 -6.85
C ALA A 73 1.80 -8.60 -7.80
N LEU A 74 2.04 -8.23 -9.05
CA LEU A 74 0.99 -8.03 -10.06
C LEU A 74 0.67 -9.29 -10.88
N GLY A 75 1.40 -10.39 -10.70
CA GLY A 75 1.27 -11.62 -11.48
C GLY A 75 1.71 -11.47 -12.94
N LEU A 76 2.66 -10.58 -13.21
CA LEU A 76 3.19 -10.27 -14.54
C LEU A 76 4.50 -11.00 -14.80
N ASN A 77 4.84 -11.17 -16.09
CA ASN A 77 6.12 -11.71 -16.52
C ASN A 77 7.16 -10.58 -16.68
N ARG A 78 8.40 -10.94 -17.04
CA ARG A 78 9.52 -10.00 -17.27
C ARG A 78 9.26 -8.95 -18.35
N ASP A 79 8.33 -9.22 -19.25
CA ASP A 79 7.94 -8.36 -20.37
C ASP A 79 6.74 -7.46 -19.98
N TRP A 80 6.36 -7.45 -18.70
CA TRP A 80 5.23 -6.70 -18.14
C TRP A 80 3.87 -7.12 -18.71
N GLU A 81 3.77 -8.35 -19.20
CA GLU A 81 2.54 -8.97 -19.69
C GLU A 81 1.98 -9.96 -18.64
N PRO A 82 0.67 -10.30 -18.69
CA PRO A 82 0.12 -11.35 -17.83
C PRO A 82 0.94 -12.65 -17.90
N ASP A 83 1.41 -13.14 -16.75
CA ASP A 83 2.18 -14.38 -16.69
C ASP A 83 1.26 -15.60 -16.74
N LEU A 84 1.00 -16.07 -17.96
CA LEU A 84 0.10 -17.20 -18.20
C LEU A 84 0.72 -18.54 -17.78
N ASP A 85 2.04 -18.63 -17.60
CA ASP A 85 2.69 -19.87 -17.17
C ASP A 85 2.30 -20.22 -15.72
N GLN A 86 1.98 -19.21 -14.90
CA GLN A 86 1.47 -19.40 -13.54
C GLN A 86 0.14 -20.16 -13.47
N LEU A 87 -0.63 -20.21 -14.57
CA LEU A 87 -1.85 -21.02 -14.63
C LEU A 87 -1.58 -22.50 -14.46
N MET A 88 -0.38 -22.95 -14.80
CA MET A 88 0.06 -24.34 -14.67
C MET A 88 0.85 -24.58 -13.37
N ASP A 89 1.19 -23.53 -12.62
CA ASP A 89 1.92 -23.62 -11.36
C ASP A 89 0.98 -23.87 -10.18
N GLY A 90 0.78 -25.15 -9.86
CA GLY A 90 0.02 -25.59 -8.69
C GLY A 90 -1.41 -26.06 -9.00
N ALA A 91 -1.86 -27.04 -8.22
CA ALA A 91 -3.09 -27.78 -8.50
C ALA A 91 -4.38 -26.93 -8.50
N ALA A 92 -4.42 -25.84 -7.72
CA ALA A 92 -5.59 -24.97 -7.66
C ALA A 92 -5.74 -24.12 -8.92
N ARG A 93 -4.65 -23.50 -9.38
CA ARG A 93 -4.60 -22.65 -10.59
C ARG A 93 -4.85 -23.49 -11.84
N GLU A 94 -4.16 -24.63 -11.96
CA GLU A 94 -4.33 -25.55 -13.09
C GLU A 94 -5.78 -26.04 -13.18
N LYS A 95 -6.38 -26.40 -12.04
CA LYS A 95 -7.77 -26.86 -12.00
C LYS A 95 -8.74 -25.77 -12.45
N ALA A 96 -8.51 -24.51 -12.08
CA ALA A 96 -9.34 -23.39 -12.51
C ALA A 96 -9.22 -23.17 -14.02
N PHE A 97 -7.99 -23.09 -14.54
CA PHE A 97 -7.75 -22.90 -15.98
C PHE A 97 -8.31 -24.07 -16.80
N ARG A 98 -8.04 -25.31 -16.39
CA ARG A 98 -8.58 -26.52 -17.02
C ARG A 98 -10.09 -26.48 -17.14
N LYS A 99 -10.79 -26.08 -16.08
CA LYS A 99 -12.25 -26.06 -16.05
C LYS A 99 -12.80 -25.13 -17.13
N GLU A 100 -12.27 -23.92 -17.22
CA GLU A 100 -12.71 -22.93 -18.21
C GLU A 100 -12.29 -23.33 -19.63
N TRP A 101 -11.08 -23.89 -19.80
CA TRP A 101 -10.62 -24.39 -21.10
C TRP A 101 -11.48 -25.54 -21.62
N VAL A 102 -11.81 -26.52 -20.78
CA VAL A 102 -12.70 -27.63 -21.16
C VAL A 102 -14.10 -27.14 -21.53
N ALA A 103 -14.61 -26.13 -20.83
CA ALA A 103 -15.90 -25.52 -21.14
C ALA A 103 -15.87 -24.82 -22.51
N GLN A 104 -14.82 -24.04 -22.79
CA GLN A 104 -14.68 -23.34 -24.07
C GLN A 104 -14.42 -24.30 -25.24
N ALA A 105 -13.59 -25.33 -25.04
CA ALA A 105 -13.32 -26.34 -26.05
C ALA A 105 -14.58 -27.09 -26.48
N ALA A 106 -15.53 -27.32 -25.55
CA ALA A 106 -16.78 -28.03 -25.84
C ALA A 106 -17.71 -27.29 -26.82
N ILE A 107 -17.53 -25.98 -26.99
CA ILE A 107 -18.32 -25.13 -27.89
C ILE A 107 -17.49 -24.53 -29.04
N SER A 108 -16.18 -24.83 -29.09
CA SER A 108 -15.27 -24.30 -30.10
C SER A 108 -15.39 -25.07 -31.43
N PRO A 109 -15.65 -24.37 -32.56
CA PRO A 109 -15.66 -25.02 -33.88
C PRO A 109 -14.31 -25.66 -34.24
N GLU A 110 -13.20 -25.00 -33.91
CA GLU A 110 -11.85 -25.52 -34.15
C GLU A 110 -11.61 -26.83 -33.40
N PHE A 111 -11.98 -26.86 -32.12
CA PHE A 111 -11.84 -28.07 -31.30
C PHE A 111 -12.74 -29.20 -31.80
N ALA A 112 -13.96 -28.89 -32.26
CA ALA A 112 -14.86 -29.87 -32.85
C ALA A 112 -14.26 -30.53 -34.10
N VAL A 113 -13.66 -29.74 -35.00
CA VAL A 113 -12.98 -30.25 -36.21
C VAL A 113 -11.82 -31.17 -35.84
N TRP A 114 -10.95 -30.74 -34.91
CA TRP A 114 -9.84 -31.58 -34.45
C TRP A 114 -10.33 -32.86 -33.76
N ALA A 115 -11.35 -32.76 -32.91
CA ALA A 115 -11.92 -33.89 -32.19
C ALA A 115 -12.56 -34.90 -33.13
N GLY A 116 -13.19 -34.44 -34.22
CA GLY A 116 -13.72 -35.28 -35.29
C GLY A 116 -12.63 -36.03 -36.04
N ASN A 117 -11.59 -35.32 -36.49
CA ASN A 117 -10.47 -35.89 -37.26
C ASN A 117 -9.63 -36.90 -36.47
N THR A 118 -9.54 -36.73 -35.15
CA THR A 118 -8.72 -37.59 -34.29
C THR A 118 -9.53 -38.59 -33.47
N GLY A 119 -10.86 -38.47 -33.53
CA GLY A 119 -11.80 -39.19 -32.69
C GLY A 119 -12.45 -40.39 -33.38
N ARG A 120 -13.56 -40.85 -32.78
CA ARG A 120 -14.38 -41.94 -33.31
C ARG A 120 -15.71 -41.46 -33.91
N LYS A 121 -16.00 -40.16 -33.80
CA LYS A 121 -17.23 -39.51 -34.23
C LYS A 121 -16.87 -38.19 -34.88
N GLU A 122 -17.30 -37.98 -36.13
CA GLU A 122 -17.09 -36.73 -36.86
C GLU A 122 -17.99 -35.61 -36.30
N ASP A 123 -19.26 -35.90 -36.01
CA ASP A 123 -20.23 -34.94 -35.46
C ASP A 123 -20.55 -35.23 -33.98
N GLY A 124 -19.65 -34.83 -33.09
CA GLY A 124 -19.82 -34.96 -31.64
C GLY A 124 -20.79 -33.93 -31.06
N ASP A 125 -21.67 -34.35 -30.15
CA ASP A 125 -22.45 -33.43 -29.32
C ASP A 125 -21.57 -32.72 -28.27
N GLU A 126 -22.08 -31.66 -27.63
CA GLU A 126 -21.32 -30.90 -26.60
C GLU A 126 -20.78 -31.83 -25.49
N ARG A 127 -21.56 -32.84 -25.10
CA ARG A 127 -21.15 -33.83 -24.09
C ARG A 127 -19.93 -34.64 -24.56
N TYR A 128 -19.92 -35.08 -25.82
CA TYR A 128 -18.77 -35.74 -26.42
C TYR A 128 -17.56 -34.81 -26.45
N LEU A 129 -17.72 -33.57 -26.92
CA LEU A 129 -16.63 -32.61 -27.03
C LEU A 129 -16.04 -32.27 -25.65
N ARG A 130 -16.87 -32.10 -24.61
CA ARG A 130 -16.42 -31.86 -23.24
C ARG A 130 -15.61 -33.03 -22.67
N ASN A 131 -16.04 -34.26 -22.94
CA ASN A 131 -15.29 -35.46 -22.54
C ASN A 131 -13.96 -35.57 -23.30
N ARG A 132 -13.95 -35.24 -24.60
CA ARG A 132 -12.74 -35.21 -25.42
C ARG A 132 -11.77 -34.13 -24.96
N ALA A 133 -12.24 -32.93 -24.66
CA ALA A 133 -11.43 -31.85 -24.09
C ALA A 133 -10.82 -32.24 -22.75
N SER A 134 -11.60 -32.90 -21.89
CA SER A 134 -11.11 -33.39 -20.59
C SER A 134 -10.03 -34.46 -20.72
N ALA A 135 -10.14 -35.33 -21.73
CA ALA A 135 -9.16 -36.36 -22.05
C ALA A 135 -7.90 -35.74 -22.70
N PHE A 136 -8.09 -34.84 -23.67
CA PHE A 136 -7.02 -34.07 -24.29
C PHE A 136 -6.15 -33.38 -23.23
N TRP A 137 -6.78 -32.64 -22.30
CA TRP A 137 -6.05 -31.97 -21.22
C TRP A 137 -5.17 -32.94 -20.44
N ARG A 138 -5.73 -34.10 -20.05
CA ARG A 138 -4.98 -35.10 -19.27
C ARG A 138 -3.80 -35.66 -20.07
N GLU A 139 -4.03 -36.01 -21.33
CA GLU A 139 -3.01 -36.60 -22.19
C GLU A 139 -1.90 -35.59 -22.52
N GLN A 140 -2.25 -34.35 -22.89
CA GLN A 140 -1.27 -33.30 -23.17
C GLN A 140 -0.43 -32.96 -21.93
N SER A 141 -1.03 -32.91 -20.73
CA SER A 141 -0.27 -32.66 -19.49
C SER A 141 0.80 -33.72 -19.22
N HIS A 142 0.65 -34.94 -19.75
CA HIS A 142 1.63 -36.02 -19.59
C HIS A 142 2.64 -36.08 -20.74
N GLN A 143 2.24 -35.74 -21.97
CA GLN A 143 3.03 -36.00 -23.19
C GLN A 143 3.47 -34.71 -23.92
N GLY A 144 3.03 -33.54 -23.45
CA GLY A 144 3.21 -32.24 -24.10
C GLY A 144 2.34 -32.01 -25.34
N HIS A 145 1.72 -33.06 -25.88
CA HIS A 145 0.89 -33.01 -27.09
C HIS A 145 -0.07 -34.20 -27.17
N VAL A 146 -1.09 -34.08 -28.02
CA VAL A 146 -2.00 -35.16 -28.41
C VAL A 146 -2.26 -35.05 -29.91
N LYS A 147 -1.87 -36.07 -30.68
CA LYS A 147 -2.10 -36.12 -32.14
C LYS A 147 -1.67 -34.81 -32.82
N ASP A 148 -0.40 -34.45 -32.61
CA ASP A 148 0.28 -33.28 -33.17
C ASP A 148 -0.29 -31.91 -32.74
N LYS A 149 -1.16 -31.86 -31.72
CA LYS A 149 -1.65 -30.63 -31.11
C LYS A 149 -1.19 -30.51 -29.66
N GLN A 150 -0.66 -29.35 -29.30
CA GLN A 150 -0.40 -28.90 -27.94
C GLN A 150 -1.56 -28.05 -27.43
N LEU A 151 -1.55 -27.73 -26.14
CA LEU A 151 -2.58 -26.89 -25.52
C LEU A 151 -2.75 -25.54 -26.24
N TRP A 152 -1.62 -24.88 -26.50
CA TRP A 152 -1.58 -23.54 -27.10
C TRP A 152 -1.79 -23.52 -28.62
N ASP A 153 -1.93 -24.67 -29.27
CA ASP A 153 -2.19 -24.75 -30.72
C ASP A 153 -3.65 -24.49 -31.09
N PHE A 154 -4.52 -24.27 -30.11
CA PHE A 154 -5.91 -23.86 -30.30
C PHE A 154 -6.04 -22.35 -30.06
N GLU A 155 -6.60 -21.63 -31.04
CA GLU A 155 -6.63 -20.16 -31.05
C GLU A 155 -7.36 -19.58 -29.83
N PHE A 156 -8.41 -20.26 -29.36
CA PHE A 156 -9.20 -19.81 -28.21
C PHE A 156 -8.45 -19.92 -26.87
N THR A 157 -7.31 -20.61 -26.81
CA THR A 157 -6.60 -20.88 -25.56
C THR A 157 -6.09 -19.61 -24.90
N ALA A 158 -5.53 -18.67 -25.68
CA ALA A 158 -5.00 -17.41 -25.16
C ALA A 158 -6.07 -16.57 -24.44
N ASP A 159 -7.26 -16.44 -25.04
CA ASP A 159 -8.39 -15.71 -24.45
C ASP A 159 -8.90 -16.36 -23.15
N VAL A 160 -8.94 -17.69 -23.11
CA VAL A 160 -9.36 -18.42 -21.91
C VAL A 160 -8.30 -18.31 -20.82
N ALA A 161 -7.02 -18.42 -21.19
CA ALA A 161 -5.91 -18.28 -20.27
C ALA A 161 -5.90 -16.88 -19.62
N LEU A 162 -6.04 -15.82 -20.43
CA LEU A 162 -6.10 -14.45 -19.92
C LEU A 162 -7.28 -14.24 -18.95
N LYS A 163 -8.47 -14.76 -19.27
CA LYS A 163 -9.64 -14.67 -18.38
C LYS A 163 -9.43 -15.45 -17.08
N ALA A 164 -8.84 -16.65 -17.17
CA ALA A 164 -8.52 -17.45 -16.00
C ALA A 164 -7.48 -16.75 -15.12
N TRP A 165 -6.44 -16.15 -15.73
CA TRP A 165 -5.43 -15.37 -15.05
C TRP A 165 -6.06 -14.18 -14.32
N GLN A 166 -6.89 -13.37 -15.00
CA GLN A 166 -7.59 -12.23 -14.38
C GLN A 166 -8.45 -12.66 -13.18
N GLN A 167 -9.15 -13.78 -13.30
CA GLN A 167 -9.96 -14.32 -12.22
C GLN A 167 -9.09 -14.79 -11.04
N LEU A 168 -7.98 -15.46 -11.29
CA LEU A 168 -7.06 -15.95 -10.25
C LEU A 168 -6.34 -14.80 -9.54
N VAL A 169 -5.94 -13.75 -10.28
CA VAL A 169 -5.43 -12.49 -9.71
C VAL A 169 -6.47 -11.87 -8.77
N SER A 170 -7.72 -11.75 -9.21
CA SER A 170 -8.80 -11.19 -8.36
C SER A 170 -9.10 -12.01 -7.10
N GLN A 171 -8.64 -13.26 -7.04
CA GLN A 171 -8.79 -14.17 -5.91
C GLN A 171 -7.52 -14.25 -5.06
N GLY A 172 -6.43 -13.58 -5.46
CA GLY A 172 -5.15 -13.67 -4.77
C GLY A 172 -4.48 -15.03 -4.91
N LEU A 173 -4.87 -15.80 -5.92
CA LEU A 173 -4.20 -17.06 -6.25
C LEU A 173 -2.99 -16.82 -7.14
N ILE A 174 -2.95 -15.71 -7.89
CA ILE A 174 -1.80 -15.23 -8.65
C ILE A 174 -1.50 -13.81 -8.16
N GLY A 175 -0.22 -13.51 -7.95
CA GLY A 175 0.24 -12.25 -7.36
C GLY A 175 -0.21 -12.03 -5.92
N GLU A 176 -0.11 -10.78 -5.46
CA GLU A 176 -0.48 -10.37 -4.12
C GLU A 176 -1.92 -9.84 -4.09
N LEU A 177 -2.78 -10.49 -3.30
CA LEU A 177 -4.22 -10.21 -3.21
C LEU A 177 -4.50 -8.75 -2.80
N ASP A 178 -3.73 -8.25 -1.85
CA ASP A 178 -3.95 -6.96 -1.23
C ASP A 178 -3.07 -5.86 -1.84
N ALA A 179 -2.35 -6.14 -2.93
CA ALA A 179 -1.57 -5.13 -3.62
C ALA A 179 -2.44 -4.02 -4.20
N ILE A 180 -1.93 -2.79 -4.19
CA ILE A 180 -2.62 -1.58 -4.66
C ILE A 180 -1.75 -0.87 -5.70
N SER A 181 -2.32 -0.63 -6.88
CA SER A 181 -1.63 0.17 -7.91
C SER A 181 -1.51 1.63 -7.50
N LEU A 182 -0.36 2.22 -7.76
CA LEU A 182 -0.01 3.59 -7.40
C LEU A 182 0.26 4.45 -8.64
N ASP A 183 -0.15 5.71 -8.58
CA ASP A 183 0.24 6.76 -9.51
C ASP A 183 1.38 7.59 -8.92
N CYS A 184 2.23 8.14 -9.79
CA CYS A 184 3.33 9.02 -9.41
C CYS A 184 3.18 10.36 -10.14
N TYR A 185 3.01 11.44 -9.39
CA TYR A 185 3.11 12.81 -9.89
C TYR A 185 4.54 13.33 -9.72
N ASP A 186 5.12 13.90 -10.78
CA ASP A 186 6.48 14.44 -10.77
C ASP A 186 6.55 15.81 -11.47
N HIS A 187 6.64 16.89 -10.67
CA HIS A 187 6.78 18.26 -11.16
C HIS A 187 7.46 19.15 -10.11
N GLY A 188 8.80 19.19 -10.12
CA GLY A 188 9.58 19.95 -9.12
C GLY A 188 9.58 19.31 -7.73
N GLY A 189 9.07 18.09 -7.64
CA GLY A 189 8.91 17.26 -6.45
C GLY A 189 8.11 16.02 -6.85
N GLN A 190 8.26 14.93 -6.10
CA GLN A 190 7.57 13.68 -6.36
C GLN A 190 6.49 13.42 -5.30
N SER A 191 5.33 12.95 -5.74
CA SER A 191 4.24 12.53 -4.85
C SER A 191 3.53 11.29 -5.39
N TRP A 192 3.33 10.32 -4.52
CA TRP A 192 2.68 9.04 -4.81
C TRP A 192 1.28 8.99 -4.23
N SER A 193 0.35 8.38 -4.98
CA SER A 193 -1.04 8.21 -4.54
C SER A 193 -1.61 6.90 -5.05
N ILE A 194 -2.66 6.40 -4.41
CA ILE A 194 -3.47 5.31 -4.97
C ILE A 194 -3.96 5.70 -6.38
N THR A 195 -3.95 4.75 -7.32
CA THR A 195 -4.30 5.01 -8.72
C THR A 195 -5.65 5.70 -8.86
N GLY A 196 -5.68 6.84 -9.56
CA GLY A 196 -6.87 7.65 -9.78
C GLY A 196 -7.19 8.67 -8.68
N ASN A 197 -6.46 8.65 -7.56
CA ASN A 197 -6.54 9.64 -6.49
C ASN A 197 -5.41 10.69 -6.63
N GLY A 198 -5.37 11.68 -5.73
CA GLY A 198 -4.29 12.66 -5.71
C GLY A 198 -4.24 13.59 -6.93
N MET A 199 -3.05 14.12 -7.23
CA MET A 199 -2.84 15.01 -8.39
C MET A 199 -2.79 14.20 -9.69
N GLN A 200 -3.71 14.50 -10.61
CA GLN A 200 -3.91 13.75 -11.85
C GLN A 200 -3.65 14.64 -13.08
N CYS A 201 -2.48 15.26 -13.11
CA CYS A 201 -2.04 16.06 -14.24
C CYS A 201 -1.76 15.15 -15.45
N GLN A 202 -2.30 15.52 -16.62
CA GLN A 202 -2.11 14.72 -17.84
C GLN A 202 -0.63 14.56 -18.23
N TRP A 203 0.21 15.53 -17.89
CA TRP A 203 1.61 15.60 -18.33
C TRP A 203 2.57 15.06 -17.28
N ASP A 204 2.26 15.28 -16.01
CA ASP A 204 3.18 15.06 -14.90
C ASP A 204 2.82 13.80 -14.07
N THR A 205 1.65 13.20 -14.30
CA THR A 205 1.22 11.99 -13.58
C THR A 205 1.44 10.74 -14.43
N SER A 206 2.37 9.89 -14.00
CA SER A 206 2.51 8.52 -14.50
C SER A 206 1.52 7.61 -13.80
N ARG A 207 0.55 7.07 -14.55
CA ARG A 207 -0.48 6.19 -14.01
C ARG A 207 0.05 4.77 -13.82
N ARG A 208 -0.29 4.14 -12.70
CA ARG A 208 0.14 2.78 -12.34
C ARG A 208 1.67 2.62 -12.41
N ALA A 209 2.39 3.66 -12.00
CA ALA A 209 3.84 3.73 -12.02
C ALA A 209 4.49 2.85 -10.93
N GLY A 210 3.70 2.40 -9.95
CA GLY A 210 4.17 1.53 -8.89
C GLY A 210 3.05 0.70 -8.28
N VAL A 211 3.42 -0.09 -7.29
CA VAL A 211 2.53 -0.94 -6.52
C VAL A 211 2.91 -0.86 -5.04
N TRP A 212 1.91 -0.74 -4.19
CA TRP A 212 2.03 -1.00 -2.77
C TRP A 212 1.74 -2.47 -2.50
N VAL A 213 2.63 -3.14 -1.77
CA VAL A 213 2.58 -4.56 -1.44
C VAL A 213 2.57 -4.68 0.08
N PRO A 214 1.51 -5.23 0.69
CA PRO A 214 1.42 -5.33 2.14
C PRO A 214 2.42 -6.32 2.72
N LEU A 215 3.17 -5.87 3.73
CA LEU A 215 3.91 -6.74 4.64
C LEU A 215 2.97 -7.63 5.47
N GLN A 216 3.56 -8.58 6.20
CA GLN A 216 2.80 -9.53 7.01
C GLN A 216 1.92 -8.86 8.07
N HIS A 217 2.42 -7.82 8.75
CA HIS A 217 1.64 -7.10 9.75
C HIS A 217 0.47 -6.31 9.11
N HIS A 218 0.65 -5.79 7.89
CA HIS A 218 -0.44 -5.18 7.12
C HIS A 218 -1.53 -6.20 6.82
N LYS A 219 -1.16 -7.41 6.39
CA LYS A 219 -2.12 -8.50 6.10
C LYS A 219 -2.93 -8.87 7.34
N GLU A 220 -2.29 -8.91 8.51
CA GLU A 220 -2.94 -9.16 9.79
C GLU A 220 -3.95 -8.04 10.13
N LEU A 221 -3.54 -6.78 10.03
CA LEU A 221 -4.42 -5.63 10.23
C LEU A 221 -5.59 -5.61 9.24
N ILE A 222 -5.37 -5.98 7.97
CA ILE A 222 -6.43 -6.12 6.97
C ILE A 222 -7.46 -7.18 7.42
N GLN A 223 -7.01 -8.34 7.90
CA GLN A 223 -7.90 -9.38 8.42
C GLN A 223 -8.68 -8.92 9.65
N GLU A 224 -8.04 -8.19 10.55
CA GLU A 224 -8.68 -7.68 11.77
C GLU A 224 -9.71 -6.59 11.47
N ARG A 225 -9.39 -5.68 10.53
CA ARG A 225 -10.22 -4.50 10.23
C ARG A 225 -11.33 -4.78 9.22
N MET A 226 -11.21 -5.80 8.36
CA MET A 226 -12.18 -6.01 7.26
C MET A 226 -13.63 -6.20 7.72
N ALA A 227 -13.87 -6.77 8.90
CA ALA A 227 -15.22 -6.94 9.43
C ALA A 227 -15.82 -5.61 9.92
N THR A 228 -14.98 -4.72 10.46
CA THR A 228 -15.36 -3.35 10.83
C THR A 228 -15.66 -2.53 9.59
N TYR A 229 -14.72 -2.51 8.63
CA TYR A 229 -14.88 -1.75 7.38
C TYR A 229 -15.90 -2.32 6.40
N ALA A 230 -16.48 -3.49 6.68
CA ALA A 230 -17.61 -4.03 5.92
C ALA A 230 -18.88 -3.14 6.02
N PHE A 231 -18.93 -2.19 6.95
CA PHE A 231 -20.09 -1.36 7.26
C PHE A 231 -19.84 0.15 7.28
N GLY A 232 -18.62 0.59 6.94
CA GLY A 232 -18.24 1.99 6.89
C GLY A 232 -16.77 2.16 6.54
N TYR A 233 -16.31 3.39 6.48
CA TYR A 233 -14.92 3.78 6.22
C TYR A 233 -14.58 5.06 6.98
N ILE A 234 -13.29 5.39 7.02
CA ILE A 234 -12.76 6.58 7.66
C ILE A 234 -12.05 7.39 6.59
N GLU A 235 -12.20 8.71 6.62
CA GLU A 235 -11.36 9.61 5.83
C GLU A 235 -10.85 10.75 6.71
N ARG A 236 -9.67 11.25 6.36
CA ARG A 236 -9.11 12.50 6.88
C ARG A 236 -9.50 13.64 5.93
N VAL A 237 -10.31 14.59 6.42
CA VAL A 237 -10.68 15.81 5.66
C VAL A 237 -10.02 17.00 6.34
N GLY A 238 -8.89 17.45 5.78
CA GLY A 238 -8.03 18.43 6.43
C GLY A 238 -7.44 17.86 7.72
N GLN A 239 -7.65 18.52 8.87
CA GLN A 239 -7.22 18.02 10.18
C GLN A 239 -8.32 17.25 10.93
N VAL A 240 -9.42 16.89 10.27
CA VAL A 240 -10.56 16.23 10.93
C VAL A 240 -10.73 14.80 10.43
N TRP A 241 -10.69 13.85 11.35
CA TRP A 241 -11.05 12.46 11.09
C TRP A 241 -12.56 12.32 11.03
N THR A 242 -13.10 11.72 9.98
CA THR A 242 -14.54 11.50 9.82
C THR A 242 -14.83 10.03 9.57
N SER A 243 -15.71 9.45 10.38
CA SER A 243 -16.28 8.12 10.12
C SER A 243 -17.53 8.26 9.26
N TYR A 244 -17.61 7.44 8.22
CA TYR A 244 -18.73 7.33 7.30
C TYR A 244 -19.33 5.93 7.39
N LEU A 245 -20.56 5.85 7.87
CA LEU A 245 -21.30 4.60 8.03
C LEU A 245 -22.18 4.34 6.80
N ASP A 246 -22.33 3.08 6.39
CA ASP A 246 -23.09 2.71 5.19
C ASP A 246 -24.61 3.00 5.31
N ASN A 247 -25.10 3.37 6.51
CA ASN A 247 -26.46 3.89 6.69
C ASN A 247 -26.60 5.40 6.38
N GLY A 248 -25.52 6.06 5.96
CA GLY A 248 -25.45 7.48 5.65
C GLY A 248 -25.11 8.39 6.85
N THR A 249 -24.91 7.82 8.05
CA THR A 249 -24.43 8.58 9.20
C THR A 249 -22.96 8.96 9.01
N LYS A 250 -22.64 10.21 9.34
CA LYS A 250 -21.26 10.71 9.39
C LYS A 250 -20.97 11.30 10.77
N GLN A 251 -19.78 11.06 11.29
CA GLN A 251 -19.36 11.60 12.59
C GLN A 251 -17.92 12.09 12.51
N GLN A 252 -17.72 13.36 12.89
CA GLN A 252 -16.39 13.94 13.07
C GLN A 252 -15.80 13.47 14.41
N CYS A 253 -14.52 13.15 14.37
CA CYS A 253 -13.74 12.54 15.43
C CYS A 253 -12.42 13.31 15.58
N LYS A 254 -11.85 13.29 16.79
CA LYS A 254 -10.58 13.99 17.06
C LYS A 254 -9.37 13.19 16.59
N SER A 255 -9.51 11.87 16.51
CA SER A 255 -8.45 10.97 16.09
C SER A 255 -9.00 9.86 15.20
N TRP A 256 -8.09 9.24 14.45
CA TRP A 256 -8.40 8.02 13.71
C TRP A 256 -8.98 6.94 14.64
N HIS A 257 -8.44 6.77 15.84
CA HIS A 257 -8.93 5.78 16.81
C HIS A 257 -10.39 6.01 17.20
N GLU A 258 -10.78 7.26 17.48
CA GLU A 258 -12.18 7.60 17.76
C GLU A 258 -13.10 7.30 16.57
N ALA A 259 -12.63 7.61 15.34
CA ALA A 259 -13.37 7.30 14.12
C ALA A 259 -13.53 5.78 13.93
N PHE A 260 -12.46 5.02 14.16
CA PHE A 260 -12.47 3.57 14.07
C PHE A 260 -13.42 2.93 15.07
N VAL A 261 -13.38 3.37 16.34
CA VAL A 261 -14.32 2.91 17.37
C VAL A 261 -15.76 3.20 16.97
N SER A 262 -16.05 4.34 16.35
CA SER A 262 -17.41 4.65 15.86
C SER A 262 -17.87 3.63 14.79
N VAL A 263 -17.03 3.34 13.79
CA VAL A 263 -17.34 2.33 12.76
C VAL A 263 -17.47 0.94 13.38
N GLN A 264 -16.60 0.59 14.33
CA GLN A 264 -16.61 -0.70 15.02
C GLN A 264 -17.88 -0.90 15.85
N LEU A 265 -18.31 0.12 16.60
CA LEU A 265 -19.57 0.09 17.35
C LEU A 265 -20.76 -0.10 16.40
N PHE A 266 -20.78 0.62 15.28
CA PHE A 266 -21.81 0.42 14.27
C PHE A 266 -21.78 -0.99 13.72
N ALA A 267 -20.62 -1.49 13.28
CA ALA A 267 -20.45 -2.84 12.75
C ALA A 267 -20.91 -3.93 13.73
N SER A 268 -20.62 -3.78 15.03
CA SER A 268 -21.03 -4.72 16.08
C SER A 268 -22.55 -4.83 16.26
N SER A 269 -23.29 -3.78 15.89
CA SER A 269 -24.75 -3.76 15.92
C SER A 269 -25.39 -4.38 14.68
N GLN A 270 -24.60 -4.65 13.63
CA GLN A 270 -25.06 -5.21 12.38
C GLN A 270 -25.11 -6.75 12.40
N ARG A 271 -25.80 -7.31 11.41
CA ARG A 271 -25.74 -8.76 11.14
C ARG A 271 -24.35 -9.13 10.64
N LYS A 272 -24.01 -10.42 10.71
CA LYS A 272 -22.77 -10.95 10.13
C LYS A 272 -22.62 -10.48 8.66
N PRO A 273 -21.50 -9.84 8.29
CA PRO A 273 -21.31 -9.33 6.95
C PRO A 273 -21.30 -10.44 5.89
N THR A 274 -21.87 -10.14 4.73
CA THR A 274 -21.83 -11.02 3.55
C THR A 274 -20.43 -11.08 2.96
N ALA A 275 -20.14 -12.08 2.11
CA ALA A 275 -18.85 -12.18 1.42
C ALA A 275 -18.52 -10.91 0.60
N LYS A 276 -19.51 -10.28 -0.02
CA LYS A 276 -19.33 -9.01 -0.74
C LYS A 276 -18.95 -7.86 0.19
N GLN A 277 -19.62 -7.74 1.34
CA GLN A 277 -19.32 -6.70 2.31
C GLN A 277 -17.94 -6.89 2.94
N LEU A 278 -17.55 -8.14 3.22
CA LEU A 278 -16.21 -8.48 3.67
C LEU A 278 -15.15 -8.13 2.61
N ALA A 279 -15.40 -8.39 1.33
CA ALA A 279 -14.50 -7.98 0.24
C ALA A 279 -14.35 -6.45 0.18
N ASN A 280 -15.45 -5.71 0.31
CA ASN A 280 -15.40 -4.24 0.39
C ASN A 280 -14.64 -3.75 1.63
N GLY A 281 -14.86 -4.37 2.78
CA GLY A 281 -14.16 -4.04 4.02
C GLY A 281 -12.67 -4.34 3.94
N ARG A 282 -12.28 -5.42 3.26
CA ARG A 282 -10.88 -5.74 2.95
C ARG A 282 -10.26 -4.66 2.05
N ALA A 283 -10.97 -4.25 1.00
CA ALA A 283 -10.54 -3.19 0.09
C ALA A 283 -10.31 -1.85 0.83
N ARG A 284 -11.25 -1.44 1.68
CA ARG A 284 -11.13 -0.25 2.53
C ARG A 284 -9.96 -0.36 3.51
N ALA A 285 -9.75 -1.52 4.13
CA ALA A 285 -8.65 -1.75 5.07
C ALA A 285 -7.28 -1.61 4.41
N ARG A 286 -7.10 -2.22 3.23
CA ARG A 286 -5.82 -2.12 2.50
C ARG A 286 -5.58 -0.70 1.96
N GLU A 287 -6.62 -0.01 1.50
CA GLU A 287 -6.50 1.38 1.01
C GLU A 287 -6.06 2.30 2.13
N GLU A 288 -6.66 2.21 3.32
CA GLU A 288 -6.22 2.99 4.49
C GLU A 288 -4.75 2.73 4.86
N LEU A 289 -4.31 1.47 4.91
CA LEU A 289 -2.94 1.15 5.26
C LEU A 289 -1.95 1.64 4.19
N CYS A 290 -2.31 1.49 2.92
CA CYS A 290 -1.54 2.05 1.82
C CYS A 290 -1.46 3.58 1.89
N GLU A 291 -2.56 4.26 2.24
CA GLU A 291 -2.55 5.72 2.43
C GLU A 291 -1.62 6.15 3.55
N ASN A 292 -1.58 5.43 4.68
CA ASN A 292 -0.65 5.72 5.77
C ASN A 292 0.82 5.57 5.34
N ASP A 293 1.17 4.48 4.63
CA ASP A 293 2.52 4.27 4.12
C ASP A 293 2.90 5.36 3.09
N LEU A 294 1.96 5.75 2.23
CA LEU A 294 2.17 6.82 1.24
C LEU A 294 2.31 8.19 1.91
N GLU A 295 1.57 8.47 2.99
CA GLU A 295 1.69 9.73 3.75
C GLU A 295 3.11 9.87 4.31
N GLN A 296 3.62 8.80 4.95
CA GLN A 296 5.01 8.77 5.44
C GLN A 296 6.04 8.86 4.30
N TYR A 297 5.85 8.10 3.22
CA TYR A 297 6.80 8.11 2.10
C TYR A 297 6.84 9.46 1.38
N ASN A 298 5.69 10.11 1.21
CA ASN A 298 5.61 11.45 0.61
C ASN A 298 6.18 12.54 1.51
N ALA A 299 5.96 12.45 2.83
CA ALA A 299 6.59 13.35 3.79
C ALA A 299 8.12 13.27 3.66
N TRP A 300 8.67 12.06 3.65
CA TRP A 300 10.10 11.83 3.41
C TRP A 300 10.59 12.39 2.06
N LEU A 301 9.87 12.13 0.96
CA LEU A 301 10.21 12.67 -0.36
C LEU A 301 10.24 14.21 -0.41
N SER A 302 9.44 14.86 0.42
CA SER A 302 9.39 16.33 0.53
C SER A 302 10.43 16.93 1.48
N GLY A 303 11.20 16.08 2.19
CA GLY A 303 12.13 16.51 3.23
C GLY A 303 11.46 16.92 4.54
N ASP A 304 10.21 16.49 4.77
CA ASP A 304 9.45 16.71 6.02
C ASP A 304 9.96 15.73 7.10
N CYS A 305 11.22 15.90 7.50
CA CYS A 305 11.94 15.03 8.42
C CYS A 305 12.64 15.86 9.50
N TYR A 306 12.52 15.43 10.75
CA TYR A 306 12.91 16.23 11.90
C TYR A 306 13.65 15.43 12.96
N GLY A 307 14.49 16.14 13.71
CA GLY A 307 14.97 15.75 15.03
C GLY A 307 14.39 16.62 16.12
N LEU A 308 14.11 16.03 17.27
CA LEU A 308 13.84 16.73 18.51
C LEU A 308 15.16 16.97 19.24
N VAL A 309 15.49 18.24 19.48
CA VAL A 309 16.70 18.64 20.20
C VAL A 309 16.32 19.19 21.55
N LEU A 310 16.81 18.57 22.63
CA LEU A 310 16.80 19.11 23.99
C LEU A 310 18.19 19.65 24.31
N ALA A 311 18.34 20.97 24.29
CA ALA A 311 19.58 21.65 24.59
C ALA A 311 19.55 22.24 26.01
N GLU A 312 20.66 22.10 26.74
CA GLU A 312 20.89 22.67 28.06
C GLU A 312 21.96 23.76 27.98
N PHE A 313 21.64 24.94 28.52
CA PHE A 313 22.51 26.10 28.53
C PHE A 313 22.80 26.55 29.96
N SER A 314 24.03 26.97 30.21
CA SER A 314 24.42 27.64 31.45
C SER A 314 24.62 29.13 31.19
N ASN A 315 24.20 29.98 32.13
CA ASN A 315 24.52 31.40 32.08
C ASN A 315 25.97 31.60 32.56
N ILE A 316 26.86 31.93 31.63
CA ILE A 316 28.26 32.30 31.88
C ILE A 316 28.45 33.82 32.07
N GLY A 317 27.40 34.59 31.80
CA GLY A 317 27.36 36.04 31.96
C GLY A 317 26.99 36.48 33.38
N THR A 318 26.40 37.67 33.49
CA THR A 318 25.90 38.20 34.76
C THR A 318 24.37 38.08 34.83
N GLU A 319 23.77 38.36 35.99
CA GLU A 319 22.30 38.41 36.11
C GLU A 319 21.70 39.54 35.25
N ASP A 320 22.40 40.67 35.10
CA ASP A 320 21.94 41.83 34.33
C ASP A 320 22.23 41.72 32.83
N GLU A 321 23.29 40.99 32.46
CA GLU A 321 23.71 40.71 31.09
C GLU A 321 24.00 39.21 30.95
N PRO A 322 22.95 38.39 30.75
CA PRO A 322 23.11 36.95 30.63
C PRO A 322 23.77 36.56 29.30
N GLU A 323 24.71 35.62 29.37
CA GLU A 323 25.37 35.01 28.22
C GLU A 323 25.21 33.50 28.34
N TRP A 324 24.67 32.84 27.33
CA TRP A 324 24.31 31.43 27.38
C TRP A 324 25.33 30.58 26.62
N GLU A 325 25.91 29.59 27.29
CA GLU A 325 26.80 28.59 26.68
C GLU A 325 26.11 27.22 26.69
N LEU A 326 26.12 26.52 25.55
CA LEU A 326 25.61 25.17 25.43
C LEU A 326 26.49 24.23 26.27
N ILE A 327 25.90 23.54 27.24
CA ILE A 327 26.61 22.60 28.12
C ILE A 327 26.29 21.14 27.81
N ALA A 328 25.10 20.85 27.28
CA ALA A 328 24.69 19.51 26.86
C ALA A 328 23.57 19.59 25.81
N SER A 329 23.49 18.58 24.95
CA SER A 329 22.31 18.30 24.12
C SER A 329 21.95 16.82 24.19
N ASP A 330 20.65 16.54 24.18
CA ASP A 330 20.08 15.23 23.91
C ASP A 330 19.20 15.35 22.66
N GLU A 331 19.31 14.39 21.75
CA GLU A 331 18.77 14.51 20.39
C GLU A 331 18.10 13.20 19.99
N CYS A 332 16.87 13.30 19.52
CA CYS A 332 16.11 12.18 18.98
C CYS A 332 15.78 12.47 17.52
N TRP A 333 16.37 11.71 16.59
CA TRP A 333 16.22 11.88 15.14
C TRP A 333 15.26 10.85 14.53
N GLY A 334 14.84 11.07 13.28
CA GLY A 334 14.02 10.12 12.53
C GLY A 334 12.51 10.33 12.60
N TYR A 335 12.03 11.51 12.99
CA TYR A 335 10.61 11.85 12.88
C TYR A 335 10.29 12.20 11.42
N ILE A 336 9.42 11.42 10.78
CA ILE A 336 8.93 11.70 9.42
C ILE A 336 7.50 12.25 9.54
N GLY A 337 7.27 13.45 9.01
CA GLY A 337 6.02 14.17 9.18
C GLY A 337 6.02 15.11 10.39
N SER A 338 5.43 16.29 10.23
CA SER A 338 5.40 17.31 11.29
C SER A 338 4.52 16.98 12.50
N ASP A 339 3.42 16.25 12.29
CA ASP A 339 2.39 16.04 13.34
C ASP A 339 2.96 15.30 14.56
N ASP A 340 3.69 14.20 14.33
CA ASP A 340 4.30 13.40 15.39
C ASP A 340 5.47 14.13 16.05
N ALA A 341 6.31 14.81 15.26
CA ALA A 341 7.45 15.60 15.75
C ALA A 341 6.99 16.71 16.72
N VAL A 342 5.94 17.47 16.34
CA VAL A 342 5.39 18.54 17.18
C VAL A 342 4.69 17.97 18.42
N SER A 343 3.96 16.85 18.30
CA SER A 343 3.34 16.20 19.44
C SER A 343 4.38 15.74 20.46
N GLU A 344 5.50 15.17 20.01
CA GLU A 344 6.57 14.72 20.90
C GLU A 344 7.33 15.88 21.54
N LEU A 345 7.59 16.97 20.79
CA LEU A 345 8.13 18.22 21.34
C LEU A 345 7.31 18.72 22.54
N GLN A 346 5.97 18.66 22.42
CA GLN A 346 5.06 19.06 23.50
C GLN A 346 5.10 18.07 24.67
N HIS A 347 5.24 16.76 24.40
CA HIS A 347 5.22 15.73 25.42
C HIS A 347 6.51 15.66 26.26
N GLN A 348 7.70 15.70 25.64
CA GLN A 348 8.97 15.56 26.35
C GLN A 348 9.29 16.71 27.31
N PHE A 349 8.60 17.84 27.18
CA PHE A 349 8.83 19.00 28.03
C PHE A 349 7.90 19.09 29.25
N HIS A 350 6.90 18.20 29.37
CA HIS A 350 6.04 18.06 30.56
C HIS A 350 6.68 17.17 31.64
#